data_AF-A0A369J9F0-F1
#
_entry.id   AF-A0A369J9F0-F1
#
_cell.length_a   1.000
_cell.length_b   1.000
_cell.length_c   1.000
_cell.angle_alpha   90.00
_cell.angle_beta   90.00
_cell.angle_gamma   90.00
#
_symmetry.space_group_name_H-M   'P 1'
#
loop_
_entity.id
_entity.type
_entity.pdbx_description
1 polymer ?
#
loop_
_entity_poly.entity_id
_entity_poly.type
_entity_poly.pdbx_seq_one_letter_code
_entity_poly.pdbx_strand_id
1 'polypeptide(L)'
;MESDPPQAISFGTIDYIGNVSIDENGHYRLGDSAMRTFEPLALPVNLVPSKQRILLTKPHLFYQHPKHLDSILDTCLLAGRIDALSAADVIAWRGMLTKILLGIELALHVSWIDEKLYMEEEDPKPNYRRQRYDDSAANGMAFEDVFTENLEPGANKGQWGNVVSRNLGTMSLLYGGEVDGVRPPENGRLSTRERRIELKSRKLNTKSQNTARWHIQSSLIGVHEIFVGHRTDSDQIIKAESIIVSDIHMTSRAASAHALLTKLRNLTRDASRDENSIWKVILKKGDIVQVTELGPTQVSKVKGRRDDPRSPVKRIGIVPQRVIEALRAGREA
;
A
#
# COMPACT_ATOMS: atom_id res chain seq x y z
N MET A 1 -17.57 31.53 26.46
CA MET A 1 -17.47 30.30 25.66
C MET A 1 -15.99 29.98 25.57
N GLU A 2 -15.50 29.15 26.49
CA GLU A 2 -14.18 28.52 26.30
C GLU A 2 -14.29 27.62 25.08
N SER A 3 -13.57 27.97 24.02
CA SER A 3 -13.40 27.07 22.89
C SER A 3 -12.58 25.88 23.37
N ASP A 4 -13.10 24.68 23.21
CA ASP A 4 -12.33 23.46 23.44
C ASP A 4 -10.95 23.57 22.76
N PRO A 5 -9.86 23.13 23.42
CA PRO A 5 -8.55 23.13 22.81
C PRO A 5 -8.61 22.33 21.50
N PRO A 6 -7.93 22.78 20.43
CA PRO A 6 -7.98 22.13 19.13
C PRO A 6 -7.62 20.65 19.29
N GLN A 7 -8.58 19.79 18.94
CA GLN A 7 -8.45 18.34 19.07
C GLN A 7 -7.19 17.89 18.32
N ALA A 8 -6.31 17.13 19.00
CA ALA A 8 -5.06 16.70 18.40
C ALA A 8 -5.34 15.82 17.16
N ILE A 9 -4.81 16.23 15.99
CA ILE A 9 -4.97 15.48 14.75
C ILE A 9 -4.38 14.08 14.93
N SER A 10 -5.22 13.08 14.76
CA SER A 10 -4.88 11.67 14.91
C SER A 10 -5.61 10.83 13.88
N PHE A 11 -5.21 9.57 13.77
CA PHE A 11 -5.92 8.60 12.94
C PHE A 11 -7.09 7.99 13.73
N GLY A 12 -8.28 7.96 13.14
CA GLY A 12 -9.51 7.39 13.73
C GLY A 12 -9.49 5.87 13.85
N THR A 13 -10.63 5.18 13.90
CA THR A 13 -10.68 3.71 13.83
C THR A 13 -10.57 3.24 12.38
N ILE A 14 -10.05 2.02 12.16
CA ILE A 14 -10.03 1.39 10.83
C ILE A 14 -11.40 0.83 10.51
N ASP A 15 -11.99 1.26 9.40
CA ASP A 15 -13.11 0.58 8.75
C ASP A 15 -12.56 -0.35 7.66
N TYR A 16 -12.86 -1.64 7.76
CA TYR A 16 -12.39 -2.64 6.81
C TYR A 16 -13.39 -2.79 5.67
N ILE A 17 -12.92 -2.49 4.45
CA ILE A 17 -13.75 -2.57 3.24
C ILE A 17 -13.73 -4.00 2.67
N GLY A 18 -12.54 -4.57 2.53
CA GLY A 18 -12.36 -5.90 1.97
C GLY A 18 -10.90 -6.32 1.87
N ASN A 19 -10.70 -7.56 1.47
CA ASN A 19 -9.39 -8.11 1.15
C ASN A 19 -9.26 -8.22 -0.38
N VAL A 20 -8.06 -7.98 -0.88
CA VAL A 20 -7.73 -8.13 -2.30
C VAL A 20 -6.54 -9.04 -2.47
N SER A 21 -6.68 -9.97 -3.42
CA SER A 21 -5.61 -10.84 -3.88
C SER A 21 -5.22 -10.43 -5.30
N ILE A 22 -3.92 -10.28 -5.54
CA ILE A 22 -3.34 -9.94 -6.84
C ILE A 22 -2.52 -11.14 -7.28
N ASP A 23 -2.85 -11.75 -8.41
CA ASP A 23 -2.04 -12.86 -8.94
C ASP A 23 -0.73 -12.38 -9.59
N GLU A 24 0.11 -13.32 -10.00
CA GLU A 24 1.40 -13.05 -10.65
C GLU A 24 1.28 -12.34 -12.00
N ASN A 25 0.09 -12.39 -12.64
CA ASN A 25 -0.20 -11.68 -13.87
C ASN A 25 -0.78 -10.27 -13.60
N GLY A 26 -0.97 -9.91 -12.33
CA GLY A 26 -1.54 -8.63 -11.92
C GLY A 26 -3.06 -8.61 -11.87
N HIS A 27 -3.75 -9.74 -12.05
CA HIS A 27 -5.21 -9.77 -11.97
C HIS A 27 -5.69 -9.71 -10.52
N TYR A 28 -6.72 -8.90 -10.31
CA TYR A 28 -7.34 -8.69 -9.00
C TYR A 28 -8.45 -9.71 -8.76
N ARG A 29 -8.51 -10.23 -7.54
CA ARG A 29 -9.60 -11.07 -7.04
C ARG A 29 -9.99 -10.61 -5.66
N LEU A 30 -11.28 -10.45 -5.43
CA LEU A 30 -11.81 -10.18 -4.10
C LEU A 30 -11.57 -11.39 -3.20
N GLY A 31 -11.16 -11.14 -1.95
CA GLY A 31 -10.97 -12.17 -0.94
C GLY A 31 -9.52 -12.63 -0.78
N ASP A 32 -9.37 -13.87 -0.32
CA ASP A 32 -8.16 -14.34 0.35
C ASP A 32 -7.37 -15.39 -0.45
N SER A 33 -7.56 -15.47 -1.77
CA SER A 33 -6.92 -16.49 -2.60
C SER A 33 -5.38 -16.42 -2.65
N ALA A 34 -4.79 -15.26 -2.33
CA ALA A 34 -3.34 -15.08 -2.20
C ALA A 34 -2.88 -14.98 -0.74
N MET A 35 -3.78 -15.18 0.24
CA MET A 35 -3.45 -15.15 1.66
C MET A 35 -2.51 -16.31 2.01
N ARG A 36 -1.47 -15.99 2.79
CA ARG A 36 -0.48 -16.97 3.25
C ARG A 36 -0.55 -17.14 4.74
N THR A 37 -0.29 -18.36 5.19
CA THR A 37 -0.20 -18.67 6.62
C THR A 37 1.24 -18.58 7.06
N PHE A 38 1.50 -17.86 8.14
CA PHE A 38 2.80 -17.77 8.77
C PHE A 38 3.15 -19.08 9.47
N GLU A 39 4.36 -19.56 9.24
CA GLU A 39 4.89 -20.76 9.90
C GLU A 39 6.21 -20.42 10.61
N PRO A 40 6.24 -20.49 11.96
CA PRO A 40 7.49 -20.28 12.69
C PRO A 40 8.40 -21.51 12.55
N LEU A 41 9.55 -21.32 11.91
CA LEU A 41 10.55 -22.38 11.73
C LEU A 41 11.60 -22.40 12.84
N ALA A 42 12.15 -23.60 13.12
CA ALA A 42 13.30 -23.76 14.00
C ALA A 42 14.57 -23.13 13.39
N LEU A 43 15.35 -22.42 14.21
CA LEU A 43 16.55 -21.71 13.78
C LEU A 43 17.81 -22.59 13.95
N PRO A 44 18.84 -22.43 13.10
CA PRO A 44 18.95 -21.44 12.02
C PRO A 44 18.23 -21.84 10.73
N VAL A 45 17.78 -20.83 9.97
CA VAL A 45 17.09 -21.02 8.68
C VAL A 45 17.91 -20.42 7.55
N ASN A 46 18.15 -21.17 6.47
CA ASN A 46 18.93 -20.73 5.32
C ASN A 46 18.03 -20.11 4.24
N LEU A 47 18.18 -18.80 3.96
CA LEU A 47 17.41 -18.11 2.92
C LEU A 47 17.99 -18.26 1.51
N VAL A 48 19.24 -18.75 1.37
CA VAL A 48 19.98 -18.79 0.09
C VAL A 48 19.19 -19.48 -1.02
N PRO A 49 18.58 -20.68 -0.82
CA PRO A 49 17.86 -21.36 -1.91
C PRO A 49 16.67 -20.54 -2.43
N SER A 50 15.89 -19.96 -1.53
CA SER A 50 14.74 -19.12 -1.88
C SER A 50 15.17 -17.85 -2.59
N LYS A 51 16.20 -17.18 -2.04
CA LYS A 51 16.79 -15.97 -2.61
C LYS A 51 17.33 -16.20 -4.03
N GLN A 52 18.05 -17.30 -4.25
CA GLN A 52 18.57 -17.67 -5.58
C GLN A 52 17.41 -17.88 -6.57
N ARG A 53 16.37 -18.62 -6.17
CA ARG A 53 15.16 -18.78 -7.00
C ARG A 53 14.55 -17.42 -7.35
N ILE A 54 14.38 -16.52 -6.39
CA ILE A 54 13.79 -15.18 -6.62
C ILE A 54 14.67 -14.33 -7.56
N LEU A 55 16.00 -14.39 -7.41
CA LEU A 55 16.94 -13.68 -8.28
C LEU A 55 16.89 -14.21 -9.73
N LEU A 56 16.65 -15.51 -9.90
CA LEU A 56 16.51 -16.15 -11.20
C LEU A 56 15.17 -15.87 -11.86
N THR A 57 14.07 -16.01 -11.12
CA THR A 57 12.70 -15.80 -11.65
C THR A 57 12.37 -14.32 -11.81
N LYS A 58 12.96 -13.44 -10.99
CA LYS A 58 12.72 -11.99 -10.98
C LYS A 58 11.22 -11.68 -10.96
N PRO A 59 10.49 -12.06 -9.90
CA PRO A 59 9.02 -12.03 -9.89
C PRO A 59 8.43 -10.63 -10.14
N HIS A 60 9.17 -9.54 -9.84
CA HIS A 60 8.75 -8.17 -10.19
C HIS A 60 8.80 -7.82 -11.69
N LEU A 61 9.31 -8.71 -12.55
CA LEU A 61 9.08 -8.62 -13.99
C LEU A 61 7.62 -8.96 -14.34
N PHE A 62 7.00 -9.83 -13.53
CA PHE A 62 5.63 -10.32 -13.72
C PHE A 62 4.62 -9.50 -12.91
N TYR A 63 4.98 -9.04 -11.70
CA TYR A 63 4.23 -7.96 -11.05
C TYR A 63 4.43 -6.67 -11.83
N GLN A 64 3.53 -6.40 -12.77
CA GLN A 64 3.48 -5.14 -13.48
C GLN A 64 3.28 -4.02 -12.45
N HIS A 65 4.36 -3.38 -12.01
CA HIS A 65 4.33 -2.16 -11.21
C HIS A 65 3.77 -0.99 -12.05
N PRO A 66 3.15 0.04 -11.43
CA PRO A 66 2.91 0.25 -9.99
C PRO A 66 1.51 -0.20 -9.53
N LYS A 67 1.36 -0.45 -8.23
CA LYS A 67 0.09 -0.72 -7.57
C LYS A 67 -0.92 0.37 -8.01
N HIS A 68 -1.85 0.05 -8.90
CA HIS A 68 -2.83 1.01 -9.42
C HIS A 68 -4.03 1.07 -8.50
N LEU A 69 -4.71 2.22 -8.45
CA LEU A 69 -5.90 2.38 -7.62
C LEU A 69 -7.02 1.41 -8.01
N ASP A 70 -7.00 0.88 -9.24
CA ASP A 70 -7.94 -0.10 -9.79
C ASP A 70 -8.33 -1.19 -8.77
N SER A 71 -7.36 -1.86 -8.14
CA SER A 71 -7.65 -2.91 -7.14
C SER A 71 -8.40 -2.41 -5.89
N ILE A 72 -8.09 -1.20 -5.42
CA ILE A 72 -8.73 -0.56 -4.28
C ILE A 72 -10.18 -0.22 -4.64
N LEU A 73 -10.36 0.38 -5.82
CA LEU A 73 -11.65 0.83 -6.32
C LEU A 73 -12.57 -0.35 -6.66
N ASP A 74 -12.02 -1.38 -7.29
CA ASP A 74 -12.75 -2.61 -7.62
C ASP A 74 -13.14 -3.37 -6.37
N THR A 75 -12.28 -3.39 -5.35
CA THR A 75 -12.65 -3.98 -4.05
C THR A 75 -13.85 -3.25 -3.46
N CYS A 76 -13.93 -1.92 -3.54
CA CYS A 76 -15.08 -1.18 -3.05
C CYS A 76 -16.36 -1.53 -3.82
N LEU A 77 -16.28 -1.61 -5.16
CA LEU A 77 -17.43 -1.98 -5.99
C LEU A 77 -17.90 -3.42 -5.71
N LEU A 78 -16.98 -4.38 -5.72
CA LEU A 78 -17.27 -5.81 -5.54
C LEU A 78 -17.74 -6.14 -4.13
N ALA A 79 -17.26 -5.40 -3.12
CA ALA A 79 -17.73 -5.53 -1.73
C ALA A 79 -19.04 -4.78 -1.47
N GLY A 80 -19.62 -4.09 -2.46
CA GLY A 80 -20.83 -3.28 -2.29
C GLY A 80 -20.61 -2.06 -1.38
N ARG A 81 -19.36 -1.60 -1.24
CA ARG A 81 -18.95 -0.50 -0.35
C ARG A 81 -18.71 0.81 -1.10
N ILE A 82 -19.65 1.19 -1.98
CA ILE A 82 -19.63 2.49 -2.67
C ILE A 82 -19.78 3.65 -1.69
N ASP A 83 -20.43 3.44 -0.54
CA ASP A 83 -20.48 4.38 0.57
C ASP A 83 -19.08 4.82 1.02
N ALA A 84 -18.15 3.88 1.17
CA ALA A 84 -16.78 4.17 1.61
C ALA A 84 -16.01 4.98 0.58
N LEU A 85 -16.19 4.66 -0.71
CA LEU A 85 -15.60 5.43 -1.81
C LEU A 85 -16.21 6.84 -1.89
N SER A 86 -17.53 6.96 -1.67
CA SER A 86 -18.27 8.22 -1.65
C SER A 86 -17.87 9.10 -0.48
N ALA A 87 -17.55 8.52 0.68
CA ALA A 87 -17.12 9.25 1.86
C ALA A 87 -15.63 9.64 1.83
N ALA A 88 -14.81 9.04 0.97
CA ALA A 88 -13.37 9.31 0.93
C ALA A 88 -13.05 10.70 0.36
N ASP A 89 -12.11 11.41 1.00
CA ASP A 89 -11.52 12.65 0.50
C ASP A 89 -10.25 12.38 -0.34
N VAL A 90 -9.49 11.36 0.08
CA VAL A 90 -8.21 10.97 -0.52
C VAL A 90 -8.17 9.46 -0.74
N ILE A 91 -7.81 9.06 -1.96
CA ILE A 91 -7.67 7.66 -2.36
C ILE A 91 -6.22 7.40 -2.78
N ALA A 92 -5.57 6.42 -2.13
CA ALA A 92 -4.14 6.17 -2.31
C ALA A 92 -3.72 4.74 -1.93
N TRP A 93 -2.43 4.44 -2.09
CA TRP A 93 -1.82 3.26 -1.46
C TRP A 93 -1.20 3.59 -0.11
N ARG A 94 -1.27 2.63 0.83
CA ARG A 94 -0.63 2.67 2.15
C ARG A 94 0.85 3.07 2.08
N GLY A 95 1.57 2.59 1.07
CA GLY A 95 2.99 2.90 0.87
C GLY A 95 3.26 4.39 0.65
N MET A 96 2.33 5.10 0.00
CA MET A 96 2.43 6.54 -0.25
C MET A 96 2.16 7.32 1.04
N LEU A 97 1.12 6.95 1.78
CA LEU A 97 0.80 7.52 3.09
C LEU A 97 1.96 7.31 4.07
N THR A 98 2.60 6.14 4.03
CA THR A 98 3.81 5.85 4.81
C THR A 98 4.94 6.83 4.47
N LYS A 99 5.20 7.08 3.19
CA LYS A 99 6.24 8.04 2.76
C LYS A 99 5.91 9.47 3.15
N ILE A 100 4.65 9.88 3.01
CA ILE A 100 4.14 11.19 3.45
C ILE A 100 4.36 11.38 4.96
N LEU A 101 3.94 10.42 5.78
CA LEU A 101 4.16 10.45 7.23
C LEU A 101 5.66 10.50 7.56
N LEU A 102 6.49 9.77 6.83
CA LEU A 102 7.93 9.75 7.07
C LEU A 102 8.67 10.98 6.51
N GLY A 103 8.03 11.83 5.71
CA GLY A 103 8.66 12.96 5.02
C GLY A 103 9.63 12.53 3.92
N ILE A 104 9.46 11.31 3.38
CA ILE A 104 10.31 10.73 2.34
C ILE A 104 9.95 11.33 0.99
N GLU A 105 10.96 11.57 0.15
CA GLU A 105 10.76 12.07 -1.22
C GLU A 105 9.83 11.13 -2.02
N LEU A 106 8.84 11.73 -2.67
CA LEU A 106 7.80 11.02 -3.40
C LEU A 106 7.39 11.84 -4.61
N ALA A 107 7.39 11.20 -5.78
CA ALA A 107 6.79 11.76 -6.98
C ALA A 107 5.43 11.08 -7.21
N LEU A 108 4.42 11.87 -7.56
CA LEU A 108 3.02 11.48 -7.62
C LEU A 108 2.43 11.82 -8.97
N HIS A 109 1.52 10.97 -9.46
CA HIS A 109 0.45 11.41 -10.36
C HIS A 109 -0.82 11.58 -9.53
N VAL A 110 -1.47 12.73 -9.65
CA VAL A 110 -2.72 13.04 -8.95
C VAL A 110 -3.80 13.49 -9.92
N SER A 111 -5.04 13.12 -9.63
CA SER A 111 -6.24 13.60 -10.33
C SER A 111 -7.28 14.06 -9.31
N TRP A 112 -7.97 15.16 -9.63
CA TRP A 112 -9.10 15.66 -8.87
C TRP A 112 -10.38 15.37 -9.65
N ILE A 113 -11.23 14.51 -9.10
CA ILE A 113 -12.44 14.00 -9.76
C ILE A 113 -13.53 13.87 -8.71
N ASP A 114 -14.74 14.39 -8.98
CA ASP A 114 -15.87 14.30 -8.04
C ASP A 114 -15.52 14.73 -6.60
N GLU A 115 -14.79 15.84 -6.46
CA GLU A 115 -14.33 16.42 -5.17
C GLU A 115 -13.34 15.57 -4.36
N LYS A 116 -12.73 14.58 -5.01
CA LYS A 116 -11.80 13.63 -4.39
C LYS A 116 -10.42 13.73 -5.00
N LEU A 117 -9.41 13.52 -4.17
CA LEU A 117 -8.02 13.42 -4.61
C LEU A 117 -7.62 11.96 -4.77
N TYR A 118 -7.37 11.56 -6.01
CA TYR A 118 -6.80 10.26 -6.35
C TYR A 118 -5.29 10.42 -6.55
N MET A 119 -4.49 9.59 -5.91
CA MET A 119 -3.03 9.67 -6.04
C MET A 119 -2.36 8.30 -6.21
N GLU A 120 -1.39 8.25 -7.12
CA GLU A 120 -0.48 7.12 -7.32
C GLU A 120 0.97 7.58 -7.32
N GLU A 121 1.88 6.71 -6.90
CA GLU A 121 3.31 6.96 -7.02
C GLU A 121 3.73 6.91 -8.51
N GLU A 122 4.44 7.94 -8.96
CA GLU A 122 5.14 7.87 -10.23
C GLU A 122 6.26 6.85 -10.11
N ASP A 123 6.29 5.85 -11.00
CA ASP A 123 7.50 5.04 -11.18
C ASP A 123 8.43 5.75 -12.18
N PRO A 124 9.52 6.39 -11.72
CA PRO A 124 10.39 7.14 -12.60
C PRO A 124 11.23 6.24 -13.51
N LYS A 125 11.43 4.95 -13.18
CA LYS A 125 12.35 4.07 -13.92
C LYS A 125 11.93 2.58 -13.85
N PRO A 126 10.80 2.20 -14.45
CA PRO A 126 10.34 0.81 -14.45
C PRO A 126 11.40 -0.15 -15.02
N ASN A 127 12.02 0.21 -16.15
CA ASN A 127 13.04 -0.62 -16.80
C ASN A 127 14.34 -0.76 -15.98
N TYR A 128 14.72 0.26 -15.20
CA TYR A 128 15.90 0.19 -14.34
C TYR A 128 15.68 -0.73 -13.14
N ARG A 129 14.52 -0.65 -12.47
CA ARG A 129 14.18 -1.57 -11.37
C ARG A 129 14.05 -3.01 -11.86
N ARG A 130 13.54 -3.22 -13.07
CA ARG A 130 13.52 -4.54 -13.74
C ARG A 130 14.93 -5.11 -13.96
N GLN A 131 15.93 -4.27 -14.20
CA GLN A 131 17.30 -4.69 -14.51
C GLN A 131 18.20 -4.82 -13.28
N ARG A 132 18.03 -3.96 -12.27
CA ARG A 132 18.73 -4.04 -10.97
C ARG A 132 17.76 -4.49 -9.91
N TYR A 133 17.62 -5.80 -9.79
CA TYR A 133 16.97 -6.36 -8.62
C TYR A 133 17.91 -6.24 -7.43
N ASP A 134 17.49 -5.45 -6.43
CA ASP A 134 18.29 -5.19 -5.23
C ASP A 134 18.36 -6.46 -4.37
N ASP A 135 19.57 -6.84 -3.98
CA ASP A 135 19.83 -7.96 -3.08
C ASP A 135 18.98 -7.85 -1.79
N SER A 136 18.77 -6.62 -1.30
CA SER A 136 17.92 -6.35 -0.14
C SER A 136 16.47 -6.77 -0.37
N ALA A 137 15.90 -6.48 -1.55
CA ALA A 137 14.55 -6.89 -1.91
C ALA A 137 14.44 -8.42 -2.02
N ALA A 138 15.46 -9.06 -2.61
CA ALA A 138 15.55 -10.52 -2.69
C ALA A 138 15.54 -11.16 -1.30
N ASN A 139 16.27 -10.58 -0.34
CA ASN A 139 16.31 -11.05 1.04
C ASN A 139 14.96 -10.92 1.76
N GLY A 140 14.22 -9.83 1.52
CA GLY A 140 12.88 -9.63 2.07
C GLY A 140 11.91 -10.69 1.56
N MET A 141 11.83 -10.83 0.22
CA MET A 141 10.98 -11.84 -0.40
C MET A 141 11.37 -13.27 -0.02
N ALA A 142 12.67 -13.57 0.07
CA ALA A 142 13.13 -14.89 0.49
C ALA A 142 12.73 -15.21 1.92
N PHE A 143 12.74 -14.21 2.80
CA PHE A 143 12.27 -14.35 4.17
C PHE A 143 10.76 -14.61 4.22
N GLU A 144 9.96 -13.84 3.49
CA GLU A 144 8.51 -14.06 3.38
C GLU A 144 8.20 -15.45 2.82
N ASP A 145 8.84 -15.86 1.73
CA ASP A 145 8.63 -17.15 1.05
C ASP A 145 9.08 -18.36 1.87
N VAL A 146 9.90 -18.16 2.90
CA VAL A 146 10.38 -19.24 3.80
C VAL A 146 9.53 -19.33 5.07
N PHE A 147 9.03 -18.22 5.59
CA PHE A 147 8.21 -18.18 6.81
C PHE A 147 6.70 -18.15 6.52
N THR A 148 6.29 -18.34 5.27
CA THR A 148 4.89 -18.45 4.90
C THR A 148 4.64 -19.61 3.96
N GLU A 149 3.49 -20.24 4.14
CA GLU A 149 2.96 -21.24 3.22
C GLU A 149 1.68 -20.71 2.57
N ASN A 150 1.51 -21.04 1.29
CA ASN A 150 0.23 -20.85 0.63
C ASN A 150 -0.77 -21.83 1.25
N LEU A 151 -1.99 -21.35 1.53
CA LEU A 151 -3.06 -22.20 2.05
C LEU A 151 -3.47 -23.32 1.06
N GLU A 152 -3.34 -23.06 -0.24
CA GLU A 152 -3.70 -24.01 -1.30
C GLU A 152 -2.45 -24.48 -2.07
N PRO A 153 -2.22 -25.80 -2.19
CA PRO A 153 -1.17 -26.35 -3.05
C PRO A 153 -1.36 -25.90 -4.51
N GLY A 154 -0.37 -25.21 -5.08
CA GLY A 154 -0.46 -24.62 -6.43
C GLY A 154 -1.07 -23.22 -6.49
N ALA A 155 -1.38 -22.59 -5.34
CA ALA A 155 -1.79 -21.19 -5.32
C ALA A 155 -0.71 -20.28 -5.93
N ASN A 156 -1.17 -19.31 -6.71
CA ASN A 156 -0.32 -18.26 -7.27
C ASN A 156 0.45 -17.59 -6.12
N LYS A 157 1.74 -17.31 -6.33
CA LYS A 157 2.54 -16.46 -5.42
C LYS A 157 2.06 -15.01 -5.54
N GLY A 158 0.80 -14.75 -5.26
CA GLY A 158 0.18 -13.44 -5.37
C GLY A 158 0.56 -12.52 -4.22
N GLN A 159 0.10 -11.28 -4.32
CA GLN A 159 0.06 -10.34 -3.20
C GLN A 159 -1.33 -10.39 -2.57
N TRP A 160 -1.39 -10.34 -1.24
CA TRP A 160 -2.63 -10.21 -0.50
C TRP A 160 -2.61 -8.90 0.27
N GLY A 161 -3.75 -8.23 0.39
CA GLY A 161 -3.80 -6.94 1.07
C GLY A 161 -5.19 -6.55 1.53
N ASN A 162 -5.21 -5.55 2.41
CA ASN A 162 -6.43 -4.96 2.93
C ASN A 162 -6.75 -3.69 2.16
N VAL A 163 -8.03 -3.47 1.91
CA VAL A 163 -8.59 -2.15 1.58
C VAL A 163 -9.33 -1.63 2.79
N VAL A 164 -8.95 -0.44 3.25
CA VAL A 164 -9.46 0.16 4.48
C VAL A 164 -9.82 1.63 4.28
N SER A 165 -10.79 2.08 5.06
CA SER A 165 -11.09 3.49 5.26
C SER A 165 -10.73 3.93 6.67
N ARG A 166 -10.23 5.17 6.83
CA ARG A 166 -9.88 5.74 8.13
C ARG A 166 -9.83 7.25 8.08
N ASN A 167 -10.26 7.91 9.14
CA ASN A 167 -10.12 9.36 9.28
C ASN A 167 -8.69 9.74 9.72
N LEU A 168 -8.19 10.84 9.19
CA LEU A 168 -7.02 11.58 9.68
C LEU A 168 -7.50 12.99 10.02
N GLY A 169 -7.72 13.29 11.30
CA GLY A 169 -8.47 14.49 11.69
C GLY A 169 -9.87 14.47 11.07
N THR A 170 -10.22 15.51 10.31
CA THR A 170 -11.51 15.61 9.59
C THR A 170 -11.47 14.99 8.20
N MET A 171 -10.31 14.54 7.72
CA MET A 171 -10.14 14.01 6.37
C MET A 171 -10.36 12.51 6.32
N SER A 172 -11.24 12.04 5.44
CA SER A 172 -11.51 10.63 5.20
C SER A 172 -10.52 10.04 4.17
N LEU A 173 -9.79 8.99 4.54
CA LEU A 173 -8.81 8.33 3.68
C LEU A 173 -9.29 6.93 3.31
N LEU A 174 -9.24 6.58 2.02
CA LEU A 174 -9.44 5.21 1.52
C LEU A 174 -8.16 4.71 0.89
N TYR A 175 -7.65 3.56 1.33
CA TYR A 175 -6.38 3.05 0.82
C TYR A 175 -6.23 1.54 0.93
N GLY A 176 -5.41 1.01 0.02
CA GLY A 176 -4.99 -0.38 -0.01
C GLY A 176 -3.58 -0.58 0.55
N GLY A 177 -3.30 -1.73 1.16
CA GLY A 177 -1.96 -2.12 1.55
C GLY A 177 -1.80 -3.62 1.65
N GLU A 178 -0.65 -4.10 1.16
CA GLU A 178 -0.23 -5.50 1.25
C GLU A 178 -0.06 -5.94 2.70
N VAL A 179 -0.38 -7.21 2.97
CA VAL A 179 -0.21 -7.91 4.24
C VAL A 179 0.55 -9.21 3.95
N ASP A 180 1.60 -9.46 4.72
CA ASP A 180 2.56 -10.54 4.40
C ASP A 180 2.01 -11.94 4.72
N GLY A 181 1.10 -12.04 5.70
CA GLY A 181 0.37 -13.27 5.99
C GLY A 181 -0.52 -13.19 7.22
N VAL A 182 -0.99 -14.35 7.67
CA VAL A 182 -1.76 -14.53 8.90
C VAL A 182 -1.17 -15.63 9.75
N ARG A 183 -1.15 -15.48 11.07
CA ARG A 183 -0.87 -16.60 11.98
C ARG A 183 -1.93 -17.68 11.85
N PRO A 184 -1.59 -18.97 12.01
CA PRO A 184 -2.60 -20.03 12.11
C PRO A 184 -3.55 -19.75 13.28
N PRO A 185 -4.79 -20.26 13.24
CA PRO A 185 -5.74 -20.01 14.29
C PRO A 185 -5.32 -20.75 15.57
N GLU A 186 -4.91 -20.00 16.60
CA GLU A 186 -4.72 -20.56 17.94
C GLU A 186 -6.07 -20.61 18.65
N ASN A 187 -6.56 -21.83 18.92
CA ASN A 187 -7.75 -22.09 19.74
C ASN A 187 -9.06 -21.39 19.28
N GLY A 188 -9.14 -20.95 18.01
CA GLY A 188 -10.34 -20.40 17.38
C GLY A 188 -10.85 -19.05 17.91
N ARG A 189 -10.09 -18.36 18.78
CA ARG A 189 -10.58 -17.13 19.47
C ARG A 189 -10.37 -15.83 18.71
N LEU A 190 -9.37 -15.76 17.83
CA LEU A 190 -9.01 -14.53 17.10
C LEU A 190 -9.49 -14.59 15.65
N SER A 191 -10.12 -13.50 15.21
CA SER A 191 -10.48 -13.30 13.81
C SER A 191 -9.24 -13.31 12.91
N THR A 192 -9.41 -13.58 11.61
CA THR A 192 -8.33 -13.46 10.62
C THR A 192 -7.69 -12.06 10.65
N ARG A 193 -8.45 -11.02 11.02
CA ARG A 193 -7.96 -9.65 11.11
C ARG A 193 -6.94 -9.47 12.23
N GLU A 194 -7.22 -10.02 13.39
CA GLU A 194 -6.36 -9.96 14.57
C GLU A 194 -5.10 -10.82 14.42
N ARG A 195 -5.13 -11.80 13.51
CA ARG A 195 -4.01 -12.71 13.23
C ARG A 195 -3.07 -12.23 12.13
N ARG A 196 -3.29 -11.07 11.53
CA ARG A 196 -2.43 -10.54 10.46
C ARG A 196 -1.03 -10.23 10.99
N ILE A 197 -0.03 -10.54 10.19
CA ILE A 197 1.38 -10.35 10.52
C ILE A 197 2.14 -9.68 9.38
N GLU A 198 3.07 -8.80 9.74
CA GLU A 198 4.05 -8.22 8.82
C GLU A 198 5.40 -8.92 9.07
N LEU A 199 6.10 -9.30 8.00
CA LEU A 199 7.37 -9.99 8.03
C LEU A 199 8.49 -9.03 7.66
N LYS A 200 9.56 -9.02 8.46
CA LYS A 200 10.74 -8.19 8.20
C LYS A 200 12.01 -8.98 8.43
N SER A 201 12.98 -8.84 7.53
CA SER A 201 14.34 -9.32 7.76
C SER A 201 15.30 -8.14 7.89
N ARG A 202 16.33 -8.31 8.73
CA ARG A 202 17.41 -7.32 8.90
C ARG A 202 18.75 -8.01 9.09
N LYS A 203 19.84 -7.33 8.70
CA LYS A 203 21.19 -7.83 8.99
C LYS A 203 21.49 -7.78 10.48
N LEU A 204 22.20 -8.79 10.97
CA LEU A 204 22.76 -8.84 12.31
C LEU A 204 23.62 -7.58 12.55
N ASN A 205 23.60 -7.04 13.77
CA ASN A 205 24.35 -5.85 14.19
C ASN A 205 24.00 -4.53 13.48
N THR A 206 22.88 -4.47 12.76
CA THR A 206 22.37 -3.18 12.26
C THR A 206 21.97 -2.30 13.45
N LYS A 207 22.67 -1.18 13.65
CA LYS A 207 22.49 -0.29 14.81
C LYS A 207 21.14 0.44 14.82
N SER A 208 20.58 0.76 13.65
CA SER A 208 19.30 1.45 13.53
C SER A 208 18.15 0.45 13.37
N GLN A 209 17.13 0.62 14.20
CA GLN A 209 15.86 -0.07 13.99
C GLN A 209 14.93 0.85 13.21
N ASN A 210 14.39 0.37 12.08
CA ASN A 210 13.39 1.11 11.30
C ASN A 210 11.98 1.00 11.91
N THR A 211 11.88 0.94 13.24
CA THR A 211 10.64 0.67 13.99
C THR A 211 9.55 1.69 13.72
N ALA A 212 9.89 2.99 13.57
CA ALA A 212 8.93 4.01 13.19
C ALA A 212 8.27 3.72 11.82
N ARG A 213 9.06 3.29 10.84
CA ARG A 213 8.54 2.90 9.52
C ARG A 213 7.65 1.68 9.63
N TRP A 214 8.10 0.64 10.34
CA TRP A 214 7.37 -0.62 10.50
C TRP A 214 6.05 -0.43 11.24
N HIS A 215 6.01 0.40 12.26
CA HIS A 215 4.76 0.76 12.92
C HIS A 215 3.82 1.52 11.99
N ILE A 216 4.29 2.59 11.32
CA ILE A 216 3.41 3.35 10.41
C ILE A 216 2.85 2.43 9.34
N GLN A 217 3.70 1.57 8.78
CA GLN A 217 3.33 0.56 7.82
C GLN A 217 2.20 -0.33 8.36
N SER A 218 2.38 -0.93 9.53
CA SER A 218 1.45 -1.92 10.09
C SER A 218 0.16 -1.29 10.63
N SER A 219 0.29 -0.19 11.37
CA SER A 219 -0.83 0.52 12.02
C SER A 219 -1.80 1.17 11.04
N LEU A 220 -1.37 1.53 9.83
CA LEU A 220 -2.27 2.08 8.81
C LEU A 220 -3.28 1.02 8.33
N ILE A 221 -2.90 -0.24 8.24
CA ILE A 221 -3.76 -1.32 7.69
C ILE A 221 -4.24 -2.32 8.74
N GLY A 222 -3.97 -2.03 10.02
CA GLY A 222 -4.40 -2.81 11.17
C GLY A 222 -3.73 -4.18 11.23
N VAL A 223 -2.43 -4.21 10.97
CA VAL A 223 -1.57 -5.34 11.33
C VAL A 223 -1.06 -5.08 12.75
N HIS A 224 -1.18 -6.08 13.63
CA HIS A 224 -0.91 -5.94 15.06
C HIS A 224 0.45 -6.49 15.48
N GLU A 225 1.08 -7.31 14.65
CA GLU A 225 2.33 -7.98 14.96
C GLU A 225 3.31 -7.90 13.79
N ILE A 226 4.59 -7.72 14.12
CA ILE A 226 5.70 -7.74 13.19
C ILE A 226 6.68 -8.84 13.60
N PHE A 227 6.90 -9.83 12.74
CA PHE A 227 7.92 -10.85 12.95
C PHE A 227 9.23 -10.45 12.27
N VAL A 228 10.30 -10.36 13.04
CA VAL A 228 11.60 -9.85 12.62
C VAL A 228 12.66 -10.94 12.66
N GLY A 229 13.17 -11.34 11.50
CA GLY A 229 14.33 -12.23 11.37
C GLY A 229 15.66 -11.47 11.32
N HIS A 230 16.64 -11.91 12.10
CA HIS A 230 18.00 -11.35 12.13
C HIS A 230 18.93 -12.26 11.34
N ARG A 231 19.39 -11.73 10.22
CA ARG A 231 20.09 -12.43 9.15
C ARG A 231 21.60 -12.22 9.25
N THR A 232 22.39 -13.27 9.12
CA THR A 232 23.86 -13.17 8.93
C THR A 232 24.20 -12.62 7.54
N ASP A 233 25.48 -12.32 7.29
CA ASP A 233 25.92 -11.95 5.93
C ASP A 233 25.84 -13.14 4.95
N SER A 234 25.81 -14.37 5.45
CA SER A 234 25.58 -15.60 4.67
C SER A 234 24.10 -15.95 4.48
N ASP A 235 23.21 -14.97 4.67
CA ASP A 235 21.75 -15.11 4.48
C ASP A 235 21.08 -16.20 5.36
N GLN A 236 21.61 -16.45 6.56
CA GLN A 236 20.97 -17.33 7.55
C GLN A 236 20.23 -16.51 8.61
N ILE A 237 18.97 -16.85 8.89
CA ILE A 237 18.26 -16.34 10.06
C ILE A 237 18.71 -17.13 11.27
N ILE A 238 19.35 -16.45 12.22
CA ILE A 238 19.90 -17.06 13.44
C ILE A 238 19.18 -16.62 14.71
N LYS A 239 18.40 -15.55 14.62
CA LYS A 239 17.53 -15.03 15.68
C LYS A 239 16.26 -14.51 15.05
N ALA A 240 15.13 -14.67 15.73
CA ALA A 240 13.88 -14.02 15.37
C ALA A 240 13.17 -13.50 16.62
N GLU A 241 12.33 -12.47 16.43
CA GLU A 241 11.51 -11.91 17.50
C GLU A 241 10.20 -11.36 16.93
N SER A 242 9.15 -11.41 17.73
CA SER A 242 7.87 -10.75 17.43
C SER A 242 7.80 -9.41 18.16
N ILE A 243 7.32 -8.39 17.47
CA ILE A 243 7.08 -7.05 18.01
C ILE A 243 5.60 -6.76 17.89
N ILE A 244 4.95 -6.45 18.99
CA ILE A 244 3.57 -5.96 18.98
C ILE A 244 3.58 -4.50 18.54
N VAL A 245 2.76 -4.17 17.55
CA VAL A 245 2.73 -2.84 16.94
C VAL A 245 2.38 -1.76 17.97
N SER A 246 1.44 -2.03 18.88
CA SER A 246 1.07 -1.07 19.95
C SER A 246 2.21 -0.72 20.90
N ASP A 247 3.23 -1.57 21.00
CA ASP A 247 4.34 -1.39 21.94
C ASP A 247 5.45 -0.52 21.35
N ILE A 248 5.35 -0.17 20.05
CA ILE A 248 6.33 0.69 19.40
C ILE A 248 6.01 2.16 19.70
N HIS A 249 6.79 2.76 20.60
CA HIS A 249 6.68 4.19 20.87
C HIS A 249 7.19 5.05 19.71
N MET A 250 6.35 5.96 19.20
CA MET A 250 6.79 7.06 18.32
C MET A 250 5.96 8.32 18.47
N THR A 251 6.60 9.42 18.09
CA THR A 251 5.93 10.69 17.87
C THR A 251 5.00 10.59 16.66
N SER A 252 3.72 10.91 16.88
CA SER A 252 2.74 11.01 15.80
C SER A 252 3.16 12.07 14.79
N ARG A 253 2.99 11.76 13.50
CA ARG A 253 3.18 12.70 12.38
C ARG A 253 1.87 13.00 11.65
N ALA A 254 0.75 12.68 12.30
CA ALA A 254 -0.59 12.83 11.76
C ALA A 254 -0.91 14.29 11.39
N ALA A 255 -0.56 15.26 12.25
CA ALA A 255 -0.79 16.67 11.96
C ALA A 255 -0.07 17.16 10.70
N SER A 256 1.22 16.81 10.54
CA SER A 256 2.01 17.18 9.35
C SER A 256 1.48 16.51 8.09
N ALA A 257 1.12 15.22 8.15
CA ALA A 257 0.51 14.52 7.02
C ALA A 257 -0.84 15.13 6.64
N HIS A 258 -1.68 15.47 7.63
CA HIS A 258 -2.97 16.12 7.39
C HIS A 258 -2.81 17.47 6.71
N ALA A 259 -1.90 18.31 7.20
CA ALA A 259 -1.61 19.61 6.60
C ALA A 259 -1.12 19.48 5.16
N LEU A 260 -0.22 18.52 4.89
CA LEU A 260 0.30 18.26 3.55
C LEU A 260 -0.79 17.79 2.58
N LEU A 261 -1.62 16.83 3.01
CA LEU A 261 -2.72 16.33 2.19
C LEU A 261 -3.77 17.41 1.94
N THR A 262 -4.05 18.26 2.93
CA THR A 262 -4.99 19.38 2.78
C THR A 262 -4.45 20.39 1.75
N LYS A 263 -3.18 20.74 1.85
CA LYS A 263 -2.51 21.63 0.88
C LYS A 263 -2.56 21.04 -0.52
N LEU A 264 -2.27 19.73 -0.66
CA LEU A 264 -2.32 19.04 -1.95
C LEU A 264 -3.73 19.03 -2.55
N ARG A 265 -4.76 18.69 -1.75
CA ARG A 265 -6.16 18.71 -2.20
C ARG A 265 -6.56 20.08 -2.72
N ASN A 266 -6.31 21.14 -1.95
CA ASN A 266 -6.68 22.50 -2.34
C ASN A 266 -5.97 22.92 -3.63
N LEU A 267 -4.65 22.67 -3.73
CA LEU A 267 -3.89 23.00 -4.94
C LEU A 267 -4.41 22.25 -6.17
N THR A 268 -4.69 20.95 -6.06
CA THR A 268 -5.19 20.19 -7.21
C THR A 268 -6.63 20.58 -7.56
N ARG A 269 -7.50 20.83 -6.57
CA ARG A 269 -8.86 21.33 -6.79
C ARG A 269 -8.85 22.66 -7.54
N ASP A 270 -8.12 23.65 -7.02
CA ASP A 270 -8.13 25.01 -7.54
C ASP A 270 -7.47 25.10 -8.93
N ALA A 271 -6.54 24.18 -9.24
CA ALA A 271 -5.86 24.13 -10.53
C ALA A 271 -6.61 23.29 -11.59
N SER A 272 -7.40 22.29 -11.18
CA SER A 272 -8.08 21.39 -12.11
C SER A 272 -9.25 22.06 -12.79
N ARG A 273 -9.13 22.26 -14.11
CA ARG A 273 -10.20 22.79 -14.97
C ARG A 273 -11.01 21.69 -15.64
N ASP A 274 -10.44 20.49 -15.70
CA ASP A 274 -10.99 19.28 -16.31
C ASP A 274 -10.65 18.11 -15.38
N GLU A 275 -11.63 17.24 -15.11
CA GLU A 275 -11.43 16.01 -14.31
C GLU A 275 -10.47 15.02 -15.00
N ASN A 276 -10.28 15.18 -16.30
CA ASN A 276 -9.34 14.39 -17.06
C ASN A 276 -7.88 14.85 -16.89
N SER A 277 -7.63 16.01 -16.26
CA SER A 277 -6.28 16.49 -15.96
C SER A 277 -5.55 15.53 -15.02
N ILE A 278 -4.25 15.37 -15.28
CA ILE A 278 -3.33 14.64 -14.40
C ILE A 278 -2.18 15.56 -14.05
N TRP A 279 -1.92 15.68 -12.76
CA TRP A 279 -0.85 16.53 -12.25
C TRP A 279 0.28 15.66 -11.74
N LYS A 280 1.51 16.05 -12.06
CA LYS A 280 2.70 15.54 -11.42
C LYS A 280 3.05 16.39 -10.21
N VAL A 281 3.19 15.75 -9.06
CA VAL A 281 3.53 16.43 -7.81
C VAL A 281 4.78 15.80 -7.20
N ILE A 282 5.73 16.64 -6.79
CA ILE A 282 6.95 16.19 -6.12
C ILE A 282 6.91 16.67 -4.67
N LEU A 283 7.04 15.72 -3.75
CA LEU A 283 7.14 15.95 -2.32
C LEU A 283 8.59 15.75 -1.88
N LYS A 284 9.13 16.66 -1.08
CA LYS A 284 10.45 16.52 -0.44
C LYS A 284 10.41 17.07 0.97
N LYS A 285 11.03 16.32 1.91
CA LYS A 285 11.14 16.72 3.33
C LYS A 285 9.80 17.15 3.96
N GLY A 286 8.71 16.48 3.56
CA GLY A 286 7.37 16.75 4.10
C GLY A 286 6.63 17.94 3.48
N ASP A 287 7.11 18.53 2.38
CA ASP A 287 6.41 19.61 1.67
C ASP A 287 6.31 19.36 0.15
N ILE A 288 5.39 20.06 -0.49
CA ILE A 288 5.19 20.11 -1.94
C ILE A 288 6.23 21.07 -2.53
N VAL A 289 7.14 20.54 -3.34
CA VAL A 289 8.20 21.35 -3.98
C VAL A 289 7.95 21.61 -5.46
N GLN A 290 7.10 20.81 -6.10
CA GLN A 290 6.73 21.01 -7.50
C GLN A 290 5.32 20.48 -7.77
N VAL A 291 4.56 21.23 -8.56
CA VAL A 291 3.26 20.83 -9.12
C VAL A 291 3.27 21.19 -10.60
N THR A 292 2.94 20.25 -11.47
CA THR A 292 2.98 20.46 -12.92
C THR A 292 1.86 19.68 -13.60
N GLU A 293 1.02 20.35 -14.38
CA GLU A 293 0.02 19.66 -15.22
C GLU A 293 0.72 18.88 -16.32
N LEU A 294 0.29 17.65 -16.55
CA LEU A 294 0.84 16.83 -17.62
C LEU A 294 0.21 17.19 -18.97
N GLY A 295 1.05 17.34 -19.99
CA GLY A 295 0.57 17.53 -21.36
C GLY A 295 -0.06 16.25 -21.95
N PRO A 296 -0.80 16.34 -23.07
CA PRO A 296 -1.56 15.22 -23.64
C PRO A 296 -0.74 13.94 -23.86
N THR A 297 0.49 14.07 -24.37
CA THR A 297 1.41 12.94 -24.59
C THR A 297 1.81 12.25 -23.28
N GLN A 298 2.03 13.02 -22.21
CA GLN A 298 2.37 12.47 -20.89
C GLN A 298 1.14 11.81 -20.25
N VAL A 299 -0.04 12.41 -20.36
CA VAL A 299 -1.31 11.81 -19.92
C VAL A 299 -1.55 10.47 -20.61
N SER A 300 -1.38 10.39 -21.93
CA SER A 300 -1.51 9.13 -22.68
C SER A 300 -0.54 8.06 -22.20
N LYS A 301 0.75 8.41 -21.98
CA LYS A 301 1.75 7.48 -21.41
C LYS A 301 1.41 7.04 -19.99
N VAL A 302 0.86 7.94 -19.19
CA VAL A 302 0.45 7.65 -17.82
C VAL A 302 -0.71 6.66 -17.87
N LYS A 303 -1.78 6.93 -18.62
CA LYS A 303 -2.93 6.01 -18.78
C LYS A 303 -2.53 4.66 -19.35
N GLY A 304 -1.80 4.63 -20.47
CA GLY A 304 -1.40 3.39 -21.15
C GLY A 304 -0.46 2.49 -20.34
N ARG A 305 0.24 3.02 -19.32
CA ARG A 305 1.01 2.19 -18.37
C ARG A 305 0.12 1.36 -17.43
N ARG A 306 -1.16 1.70 -17.30
CA ARG A 306 -2.12 1.04 -16.39
C ARG A 306 -2.97 -0.01 -17.08
N ASP A 307 -2.89 -0.09 -18.40
CA ASP A 307 -3.81 -0.85 -19.21
C ASP A 307 -3.12 -2.13 -19.68
N ASP A 308 -3.82 -3.27 -19.55
CA ASP A 308 -3.47 -4.46 -20.31
C ASP A 308 -3.75 -4.13 -21.79
N PRO A 309 -2.75 -4.24 -22.70
CA PRO A 309 -2.98 -4.03 -24.13
C PRO A 309 -4.10 -4.92 -24.71
N ARG A 310 -4.42 -6.05 -24.07
CA ARG A 310 -5.48 -6.98 -24.46
C ARG A 310 -6.86 -6.55 -23.97
N SER A 311 -6.92 -5.73 -22.92
CA SER A 311 -8.16 -5.26 -22.29
C SER A 311 -7.99 -3.82 -21.81
N PRO A 312 -7.90 -2.84 -22.74
CA PRO A 312 -7.69 -1.44 -22.37
C PRO A 312 -8.85 -0.90 -21.55
N VAL A 313 -8.54 -0.13 -20.50
CA VAL A 313 -9.51 0.45 -19.59
C VAL A 313 -9.67 1.92 -19.89
N LYS A 314 -10.89 2.37 -20.19
CA LYS A 314 -11.17 3.80 -20.35
C LYS A 314 -11.05 4.51 -19.00
N ARG A 315 -10.39 5.67 -18.95
CA ARG A 315 -10.05 6.39 -17.70
C ARG A 315 -10.41 7.87 -17.76
N ILE A 316 -10.89 8.39 -16.63
CA ILE A 316 -10.98 9.82 -16.31
C ILE A 316 -9.81 10.12 -15.37
N GLY A 317 -8.88 10.98 -15.80
CA GLY A 317 -7.62 11.16 -15.07
C GLY A 317 -6.87 9.83 -14.92
N ILE A 318 -6.50 9.45 -13.69
CA ILE A 318 -5.88 8.14 -13.40
C ILE A 318 -6.90 7.02 -13.08
N VAL A 319 -8.19 7.33 -13.00
CA VAL A 319 -9.23 6.45 -12.46
C VAL A 319 -10.01 5.75 -13.58
N PRO A 320 -10.35 4.44 -13.47
CA PRO A 320 -11.25 3.77 -14.41
C PRO A 320 -12.62 4.48 -14.51
N GLN A 321 -13.07 4.77 -15.73
CA GLN A 321 -14.31 5.52 -15.97
C GLN A 321 -15.54 4.84 -15.34
N ARG A 322 -15.61 3.50 -15.40
CA ARG A 322 -16.72 2.73 -14.80
C ARG A 322 -16.87 2.94 -13.29
N VAL A 323 -15.78 3.25 -12.58
CA VAL A 323 -15.81 3.53 -11.14
C VAL A 323 -16.46 4.89 -10.89
N ILE A 324 -16.10 5.89 -11.69
CA ILE A 324 -16.69 7.24 -11.60
C ILE A 324 -18.18 7.20 -11.95
N GLU A 325 -18.57 6.45 -12.97
CA GLU A 325 -19.97 6.25 -13.34
C GLU A 325 -20.77 5.59 -12.21
N ALA A 326 -20.24 4.53 -11.59
CA ALA A 326 -20.86 3.88 -10.44
C ALA A 326 -20.99 4.83 -9.23
N LEU A 327 -19.96 5.66 -8.98
CA LEU A 327 -19.97 6.64 -7.91
C LEU A 327 -21.04 7.73 -8.11
N ARG A 328 -21.25 8.16 -9.36
CA ARG A 328 -22.26 9.15 -9.73
C ARG A 328 -23.67 8.56 -9.62
N ALA A 329 -23.88 7.36 -10.15
CA ALA A 329 -25.16 6.66 -10.06
C ALA A 329 -25.59 6.43 -8.60
N GLY A 330 -24.65 6.10 -7.71
CA GLY A 330 -24.94 5.92 -6.28
C GLY A 330 -25.32 7.18 -5.51
N ARG A 331 -25.12 8.38 -6.08
CA ARG A 331 -25.55 9.67 -5.48
C ARG A 331 -26.95 10.09 -5.90
N GLU A 332 -27.44 9.54 -7.01
CA GLU A 332 -28.77 9.86 -7.58
C GLU A 332 -29.87 8.94 -7.06
N ALA A 333 -29.52 7.82 -6.41
CA ALA A 333 -30.43 6.83 -5.82
C ALA A 333 -30.72 7.12 -4.34
#